data_AF-A0A918C2F3-F1
#
_entry.id   AF-A0A918C2F3-F1
#
_cell.length_a   1.000
_cell.length_b   1.000
_cell.length_c   1.000
_cell.angle_alpha   90.00
_cell.angle_beta   90.00
_cell.angle_gamma   90.00
#
_symmetry.space_group_name_H-M   'P 1'
#
loop_
_entity.id
_entity.type
_entity.pdbx_description
1 polymer ?
#
loop_
_entity_poly.entity_id
_entity_poly.type
_entity_poly.pdbx_seq_one_letter_code
_entity_poly.pdbx_strand_id
1 'polypeptide(L)'
;MTRVRSRWSRPRPEGPSSALPTAQPSPVELEECLRACSVHSGKLVGSLDSRRTALAEALRQLLALWATQEQTAPAPATGGLLRRGAKAVTGGSTLSNEVLDALLAVGNKAVVCGYDDELNLTLVISDTILTQRRNSRAGWRLRGRLLEAMGLPIAAVDAYERYLELTKEDGFGVRARVDGIRAATSARTELLALLERSVPDSARFSGGPATDVWAEGLAAHAAGDQPGAQARLVGALLAMDRTDTVEQEVQEAIGHYLDLSTSQHTRPAPELTQALALYADTRRNRMRGPVPDPLFGGVQWLSLGEFRNRVAGRSVCLIANSGTVGESGMGAEIDAYDLVVRFNSYKIDPVHTGRKTDIHVTIHKHAFNWDKPVDIRLVFGGNSPDWKYSVRNKLVPGAQTYVNDESLRWPVRNIGGWTQEQFSGIPTSGFNMLWLLDFLDVSPTLDLIGFDFYESGAYRLPEAMKLAITNVHEYGSEKAWVMERAQSVSGMRISLR
;
A
#
# COMPACT_ATOMS: atom_id res chain seq x y z
N MET A 1 30.10 -14.44 -19.94
CA MET A 1 28.91 -14.37 -20.82
C MET A 1 27.83 -15.28 -20.24
N THR A 2 26.97 -14.72 -19.40
CA THR A 2 25.92 -15.46 -18.70
C THR A 2 24.65 -15.37 -19.54
N ARG A 3 24.19 -16.49 -20.13
CA ARG A 3 22.97 -16.53 -20.94
C ARG A 3 21.76 -16.19 -20.05
N VAL A 4 21.17 -15.02 -20.26
CA VAL A 4 19.85 -14.67 -19.75
C VAL A 4 18.85 -15.59 -20.46
N ARG A 5 18.26 -16.54 -19.74
CA ARG A 5 17.17 -17.38 -20.25
C ARG A 5 15.93 -16.50 -20.43
N SER A 6 15.50 -16.30 -21.68
CA SER A 6 14.22 -15.68 -22.02
C SER A 6 13.08 -16.51 -21.43
N ARG A 7 12.28 -15.92 -20.53
CA ARG A 7 11.06 -16.54 -19.96
C ARG A 7 9.91 -16.72 -20.97
N TRP A 8 10.09 -16.28 -22.21
CA TRP A 8 9.07 -16.18 -23.25
C TRP A 8 8.57 -17.51 -23.84
N SER A 9 9.13 -18.64 -23.43
CA SER A 9 8.75 -19.98 -23.94
C SER A 9 7.85 -20.72 -22.96
N ARG A 10 6.67 -20.19 -22.64
CA ARG A 10 5.58 -21.01 -22.09
C ARG A 10 4.43 -21.04 -23.08
N PRO A 11 4.16 -22.21 -23.71
CA PRO A 11 2.92 -22.39 -24.46
C PRO A 11 1.74 -22.25 -23.51
N ARG A 12 0.76 -21.43 -23.87
CA ARG A 12 -0.55 -21.39 -23.22
C ARG A 12 -1.21 -22.76 -23.47
N PRO A 13 -1.74 -23.46 -22.46
CA PRO A 13 -2.58 -24.62 -22.73
C PRO A 13 -3.82 -24.15 -23.50
N GLU A 14 -4.03 -24.71 -24.69
CA GLU A 14 -5.23 -24.49 -25.50
C GLU A 14 -6.45 -25.03 -24.75
N GLY A 15 -7.07 -24.17 -23.95
CA GLY A 15 -8.45 -24.31 -23.49
C GLY A 15 -9.39 -23.50 -24.39
N PRO A 16 -10.70 -23.80 -24.41
CA PRO A 16 -11.64 -23.16 -25.32
C PRO A 16 -11.59 -21.65 -25.14
N SER A 17 -11.55 -20.93 -26.27
CA SER A 17 -11.55 -19.46 -26.41
C SER A 17 -12.38 -18.76 -25.32
N SER A 18 -11.75 -18.44 -24.19
CA SER A 18 -12.36 -17.64 -23.14
C SER A 18 -11.93 -16.21 -23.36
N ALA A 19 -12.90 -15.36 -23.69
CA ALA A 19 -12.69 -13.92 -23.71
C ALA A 19 -12.09 -13.48 -22.37
N LEU A 20 -11.20 -12.49 -22.40
CA LEU A 20 -10.61 -11.94 -21.17
C LEU A 20 -11.74 -11.51 -20.20
N PRO A 21 -11.59 -11.74 -18.89
CA PRO A 21 -12.58 -11.32 -17.91
C PRO A 21 -12.87 -9.82 -18.00
N THR A 22 -14.16 -9.45 -17.94
CA THR A 22 -14.58 -8.04 -17.98
C THR A 22 -14.99 -7.56 -16.60
N ALA A 23 -15.31 -6.27 -16.47
CA ALA A 23 -15.89 -5.73 -15.25
C ALA A 23 -17.26 -6.33 -14.91
N GLN A 24 -18.02 -6.82 -15.88
CA GLN A 24 -19.33 -7.42 -15.62
C GLN A 24 -19.19 -8.86 -15.12
N PRO A 25 -19.84 -9.24 -14.01
CA PRO A 25 -19.77 -10.60 -13.48
C PRO A 25 -20.50 -11.59 -14.39
N SER A 26 -19.90 -12.76 -14.57
CA SER A 26 -20.60 -13.88 -15.21
C SER A 26 -21.51 -14.56 -14.17
N PRO A 27 -22.72 -15.00 -14.54
CA PRO A 27 -23.58 -15.74 -13.61
C PRO A 27 -22.90 -17.04 -13.17
N VAL A 28 -22.67 -17.20 -11.85
CA VAL A 28 -22.11 -18.42 -11.26
C VAL A 28 -22.93 -18.80 -10.03
N GLU A 29 -23.37 -20.06 -9.99
CA GLU A 29 -24.13 -20.61 -8.87
C GLU A 29 -23.24 -20.84 -7.64
N LEU A 30 -23.81 -20.69 -6.44
CA LEU A 30 -23.07 -20.81 -5.18
C LEU A 30 -22.44 -22.20 -5.02
N GLU A 31 -23.16 -23.26 -5.40
CA GLU A 31 -22.66 -24.64 -5.31
C GLU A 31 -21.43 -24.88 -6.20
N GLU A 32 -21.39 -24.27 -7.39
CA GLU A 32 -20.25 -24.38 -8.30
C GLU A 32 -19.01 -23.71 -7.71
N CYS A 33 -19.19 -22.53 -7.12
CA CYS A 33 -18.12 -21.80 -6.43
C CYS A 33 -17.58 -22.55 -5.22
N LEU A 34 -18.45 -23.15 -4.41
CA LEU A 34 -18.04 -23.95 -3.26
C LEU A 34 -17.31 -25.23 -3.70
N ARG A 35 -17.73 -25.85 -4.80
CA ARG A 35 -17.00 -26.97 -5.41
C ARG A 35 -15.60 -26.56 -5.86
N ALA A 36 -15.47 -25.40 -6.51
CA ALA A 36 -14.17 -24.85 -6.90
C ALA A 36 -13.27 -24.57 -5.67
N CYS A 37 -13.84 -24.00 -4.60
CA CYS A 37 -13.13 -23.78 -3.34
C CYS A 37 -12.64 -25.11 -2.71
N SER A 38 -13.47 -26.16 -2.73
CA SER A 38 -13.12 -27.48 -2.22
C SER A 38 -11.96 -28.12 -3.00
N VAL A 39 -12.05 -28.12 -4.33
CA VAL A 39 -10.99 -28.62 -5.22
C VAL A 39 -9.68 -27.86 -4.98
N HIS A 40 -9.75 -26.53 -4.88
CA HIS A 40 -8.56 -25.71 -4.66
C HIS A 40 -7.94 -25.92 -3.28
N SER A 41 -8.76 -26.13 -2.24
CA SER A 41 -8.29 -26.46 -0.88
C SER A 41 -7.39 -27.70 -0.89
N GLY A 42 -7.77 -28.74 -1.64
CA GLY A 42 -6.97 -29.96 -1.80
C GLY A 42 -5.62 -29.72 -2.48
N LYS A 43 -5.55 -28.81 -3.46
CA LYS A 43 -4.31 -28.46 -4.18
C LYS A 43 -3.27 -27.76 -3.28
N LEU A 44 -3.70 -27.08 -2.23
CA LEU A 44 -2.82 -26.28 -1.38
C LEU A 44 -2.18 -27.06 -0.24
N VAL A 45 -2.55 -28.33 -0.07
CA VAL A 45 -1.97 -29.21 0.96
C VAL A 45 -0.46 -29.36 0.74
N GLY A 46 0.33 -29.07 1.77
CA GLY A 46 1.79 -29.20 1.72
C GLY A 46 2.52 -28.04 1.02
N SER A 47 1.84 -26.93 0.71
CA SER A 47 2.52 -25.74 0.17
C SER A 47 3.48 -25.12 1.19
N LEU A 48 4.69 -24.76 0.75
CA LEU A 48 5.68 -24.03 1.54
C LEU A 48 5.52 -22.50 1.46
N ASP A 49 4.65 -21.99 0.58
CA ASP A 49 4.37 -20.55 0.47
C ASP A 49 3.38 -20.14 1.57
N SER A 50 3.83 -19.29 2.49
CA SER A 50 3.02 -18.81 3.63
C SER A 50 1.71 -18.15 3.20
N ARG A 51 1.65 -17.54 2.01
CA ARG A 51 0.43 -16.95 1.46
C ARG A 51 -0.58 -18.04 1.07
N ARG A 52 -0.10 -19.12 0.46
CA ARG A 52 -0.91 -20.30 0.12
C ARG A 52 -1.35 -21.06 1.37
N THR A 53 -0.52 -21.12 2.41
CA THR A 53 -0.93 -21.65 3.72
C THR A 53 -2.09 -20.85 4.31
N ALA A 54 -2.01 -19.52 4.28
CA ALA A 54 -3.07 -18.64 4.76
C ALA A 54 -4.36 -18.77 3.93
N LEU A 55 -4.25 -18.96 2.61
CA LEU A 55 -5.39 -19.24 1.74
C LEU A 55 -6.03 -20.60 2.07
N ALA A 56 -5.23 -21.64 2.26
CA ALA A 56 -5.72 -22.97 2.63
C ALA A 56 -6.48 -22.95 3.96
N GLU A 57 -6.01 -22.17 4.95
CA GLU A 57 -6.71 -21.92 6.21
C GLU A 57 -8.11 -21.34 5.98
N ALA A 58 -8.21 -20.28 5.17
CA ALA A 58 -9.49 -19.63 4.88
C ALA A 58 -10.45 -20.54 4.10
N LEU A 59 -9.93 -21.34 3.16
CA LEU A 59 -10.72 -22.33 2.44
C LEU A 59 -11.29 -23.40 3.38
N ARG A 60 -10.49 -23.91 4.32
CA ARG A 60 -10.98 -24.85 5.35
C ARG A 60 -12.07 -24.24 6.21
N GLN A 61 -11.91 -22.99 6.64
CA GLN A 61 -12.91 -22.27 7.43
C GLN A 61 -14.22 -22.09 6.66
N LEU A 62 -14.15 -21.68 5.39
CA LEU A 62 -15.31 -21.56 4.51
C LEU A 62 -16.07 -22.89 4.36
N LEU A 63 -15.34 -23.98 4.07
CA LEU A 63 -15.95 -25.29 3.84
C LEU A 63 -16.54 -25.88 5.13
N ALA A 64 -15.89 -25.67 6.28
CA ALA A 64 -16.43 -26.07 7.58
C ALA A 64 -17.72 -25.30 7.90
N LEU A 65 -17.72 -23.98 7.69
CA LEU A 65 -18.90 -23.14 7.87
C LEU A 65 -20.07 -23.63 6.99
N TRP A 66 -19.81 -23.90 5.71
CA TRP A 66 -20.84 -24.40 4.79
C TRP A 66 -21.41 -25.76 5.23
N ALA A 67 -20.55 -26.70 5.62
CA ALA A 67 -20.98 -28.01 6.09
C ALA A 67 -21.89 -27.91 7.34
N THR A 68 -21.62 -26.98 8.26
CA THR A 68 -22.49 -26.75 9.42
C THR A 68 -23.84 -26.16 9.03
N GLN A 69 -23.90 -25.25 8.04
CA GLN A 69 -25.15 -24.66 7.59
C GLN A 69 -26.05 -25.69 6.86
N GLU A 70 -25.48 -26.58 6.04
CA GLU A 70 -26.25 -27.69 5.41
C GLU A 70 -26.84 -28.66 6.44
N GLN A 71 -26.11 -28.97 7.52
CA GLN A 71 -26.59 -29.87 8.58
C GLN A 71 -27.70 -29.27 9.45
N THR A 72 -27.79 -27.94 9.52
CA THR A 72 -28.80 -27.23 10.33
C THR A 72 -30.09 -26.95 9.53
N ALA A 73 -30.10 -27.21 8.22
CA ALA A 73 -31.30 -27.14 7.42
C ALA A 73 -32.27 -28.27 7.85
N PRO A 74 -33.53 -27.97 8.21
CA PRO A 74 -34.45 -29.00 8.65
C PRO A 74 -34.63 -30.06 7.55
N ALA A 75 -34.51 -31.33 7.93
CA ALA A 75 -34.78 -32.45 7.03
C ALA A 75 -36.16 -32.25 6.37
N PRO A 76 -36.30 -32.49 5.06
CA PRO A 76 -37.61 -32.44 4.44
C PRO A 76 -38.50 -33.45 5.17
N ALA A 77 -39.56 -32.95 5.79
CA ALA A 77 -40.52 -33.79 6.48
C ALA A 77 -41.00 -34.87 5.51
N THR A 78 -40.65 -36.12 5.79
CA THR A 78 -41.19 -37.28 5.10
C THR A 78 -42.67 -37.37 5.45
N GLY A 79 -43.51 -36.76 4.63
CA GLY A 79 -44.96 -36.79 4.78
C GLY A 79 -45.67 -36.50 3.46
N GLY A 80 -46.22 -37.55 2.85
CA GLY A 80 -47.33 -37.44 1.89
C GLY A 80 -47.00 -37.77 0.44
N LEU A 81 -47.35 -38.99 0.02
CA LEU A 81 -47.59 -39.35 -1.37
C LEU A 81 -48.60 -38.39 -2.04
N LEU A 82 -48.37 -38.12 -3.33
CA LEU A 82 -49.30 -37.59 -4.35
C LEU A 82 -49.60 -36.08 -4.35
N ARG A 83 -48.83 -35.31 -5.13
CA ARG A 83 -49.38 -34.39 -6.14
C ARG A 83 -48.35 -34.08 -7.24
N ARG A 84 -48.64 -34.52 -8.46
CA ARG A 84 -47.96 -34.14 -9.70
C ARG A 84 -48.24 -32.67 -10.02
N GLY A 85 -47.23 -31.97 -10.53
CA GLY A 85 -47.42 -30.78 -11.37
C GLY A 85 -47.27 -29.43 -10.67
N ALA A 86 -46.15 -29.19 -10.01
CA ALA A 86 -45.65 -27.83 -9.82
C ALA A 86 -44.14 -27.85 -10.03
N LYS A 87 -43.69 -27.04 -11.00
CA LYS A 87 -42.29 -26.76 -11.30
C LYS A 87 -41.59 -26.45 -9.99
N ALA A 88 -40.67 -27.34 -9.56
CA ALA A 88 -39.80 -27.06 -8.44
C ALA A 88 -38.97 -25.84 -8.82
N VAL A 89 -39.38 -24.67 -8.33
CA VAL A 89 -38.48 -23.54 -8.20
C VAL A 89 -37.46 -24.01 -7.19
N THR A 90 -36.31 -24.47 -7.68
CA THR A 90 -35.10 -24.68 -6.90
C THR A 90 -34.86 -23.38 -6.13
N GLY A 91 -35.23 -23.37 -4.85
CA GLY A 91 -35.04 -22.24 -3.97
C GLY A 91 -33.53 -22.03 -3.85
N GLY A 92 -33.01 -21.06 -4.60
CA GLY A 92 -31.62 -20.64 -4.49
C GLY A 92 -31.34 -20.30 -3.04
N SER A 93 -30.39 -21.01 -2.43
CA SER A 93 -29.91 -20.70 -1.09
C SER A 93 -29.32 -19.29 -1.14
N THR A 94 -30.06 -18.33 -0.61
CA THR A 94 -29.61 -16.95 -0.54
C THR A 94 -28.31 -16.89 0.25
N LEU A 95 -27.26 -16.31 -0.34
CA LEU A 95 -25.94 -16.19 0.27
C LEU A 95 -26.04 -15.54 1.66
N SER A 96 -25.78 -16.31 2.72
CA SER A 96 -25.77 -15.80 4.11
C SER A 96 -24.62 -14.82 4.32
N ASN A 97 -24.72 -13.92 5.30
CA ASN A 97 -23.66 -12.94 5.57
C ASN A 97 -22.34 -13.62 5.98
N GLU A 98 -22.41 -14.70 6.75
CA GLU A 98 -21.24 -15.45 7.20
C GLU A 98 -20.51 -16.11 6.02
N VAL A 99 -21.25 -16.73 5.10
CA VAL A 99 -20.66 -17.34 3.89
C VAL A 99 -20.12 -16.27 2.94
N LEU A 100 -20.80 -15.12 2.83
CA LEU A 100 -20.27 -13.96 2.08
C LEU A 100 -18.93 -13.50 2.65
N ASP A 101 -18.82 -13.31 3.97
CA ASP A 101 -17.59 -12.84 4.60
C ASP A 101 -16.46 -13.87 4.46
N ALA A 102 -16.76 -15.16 4.59
CA ALA A 102 -15.81 -16.24 4.36
C ALA A 102 -15.33 -16.31 2.89
N LEU A 103 -16.24 -16.18 1.92
CA LEU A 103 -15.89 -16.09 0.49
C LEU A 103 -15.01 -14.87 0.19
N LEU A 104 -15.36 -13.70 0.75
CA LEU A 104 -14.54 -12.50 0.64
C LEU A 104 -13.15 -12.71 1.24
N ALA A 105 -13.04 -13.38 2.39
CA ALA A 105 -11.75 -13.69 3.02
C ALA A 105 -10.88 -14.60 2.13
N VAL A 106 -11.48 -15.65 1.54
CA VAL A 106 -10.80 -16.53 0.58
C VAL A 106 -10.34 -15.74 -0.64
N GLY A 107 -11.23 -15.00 -1.30
CA GLY A 107 -10.90 -14.22 -2.49
C GLY A 107 -9.80 -13.18 -2.24
N ASN A 108 -9.86 -12.47 -1.10
CA ASN A 108 -8.81 -11.50 -0.74
C ASN A 108 -7.44 -12.15 -0.54
N LYS A 109 -7.37 -13.37 0.00
CA LYS A 109 -6.11 -14.12 0.19
C LYS A 109 -5.63 -14.74 -1.12
N ALA A 110 -6.54 -15.22 -1.97
CA ALA A 110 -6.21 -15.79 -3.27
C ALA A 110 -5.59 -14.74 -4.21
N VAL A 111 -6.16 -13.52 -4.27
CA VAL A 111 -5.55 -12.40 -5.02
C VAL A 111 -4.13 -12.06 -4.53
N VAL A 112 -3.85 -12.19 -3.23
CA VAL A 112 -2.50 -11.93 -2.67
C VAL A 112 -1.49 -13.01 -3.04
N CYS A 113 -1.94 -14.24 -3.34
CA CYS A 113 -1.06 -15.29 -3.84
C CYS A 113 -0.55 -14.94 -5.25
N GLY A 114 -1.45 -14.45 -6.11
CA GLY A 114 -1.10 -13.89 -7.41
C GLY A 114 -0.69 -14.91 -8.48
N TYR A 115 -0.96 -16.20 -8.28
CA TYR A 115 -0.78 -17.20 -9.35
C TYR A 115 -2.10 -17.46 -10.08
N ASP A 116 -2.02 -17.93 -11.32
CA ASP A 116 -3.16 -18.11 -12.24
C ASP A 116 -4.32 -18.89 -11.63
N ASP A 117 -4.05 -20.04 -10.99
CA ASP A 117 -5.10 -20.85 -10.36
C ASP A 117 -5.84 -20.08 -9.25
N GLU A 118 -5.13 -19.30 -8.43
CA GLU A 118 -5.73 -18.51 -7.35
C GLU A 118 -6.48 -17.27 -7.89
N LEU A 119 -6.01 -16.66 -8.97
CA LEU A 119 -6.71 -15.56 -9.65
C LEU A 119 -8.02 -16.09 -10.28
N ASN A 120 -7.97 -17.25 -10.94
CA ASN A 120 -9.16 -17.90 -11.49
C ASN A 120 -10.16 -18.31 -10.39
N LEU A 121 -9.69 -18.83 -9.26
CA LEU A 121 -10.56 -19.08 -8.10
C LEU A 121 -11.23 -17.78 -7.62
N THR A 122 -10.48 -16.69 -7.55
CA THR A 122 -11.06 -15.40 -7.12
C THR A 122 -12.07 -14.86 -8.13
N LEU A 123 -11.88 -15.10 -9.42
CA LEU A 123 -12.84 -14.73 -10.46
C LEU A 123 -14.18 -15.39 -10.19
N VAL A 124 -14.19 -16.72 -10.03
CA VAL A 124 -15.38 -17.52 -9.68
C VAL A 124 -16.03 -16.99 -8.40
N ILE A 125 -15.25 -16.74 -7.34
CA ILE A 125 -15.77 -16.18 -6.08
C ILE A 125 -16.43 -14.81 -6.29
N SER A 126 -15.76 -13.91 -7.02
CA SER A 126 -16.27 -12.56 -7.26
C SER A 126 -17.54 -12.57 -8.12
N ASP A 127 -17.61 -13.45 -9.10
CA ASP A 127 -18.78 -13.68 -9.97
C ASP A 127 -19.96 -14.19 -9.15
N THR A 128 -19.75 -15.19 -8.27
CA THR A 128 -20.80 -15.69 -7.37
C THR A 128 -21.30 -14.60 -6.43
N ILE A 129 -20.40 -13.85 -5.77
CA ILE A 129 -20.78 -12.78 -4.84
C ILE A 129 -21.63 -11.73 -5.56
N LEU A 130 -21.22 -11.28 -6.74
CA LEU A 130 -21.91 -10.23 -7.47
C LEU A 130 -23.17 -10.73 -8.20
N THR A 131 -23.24 -12.01 -8.53
CA THR A 131 -24.47 -12.67 -9.01
C THR A 131 -25.54 -12.67 -7.92
N GLN A 132 -25.17 -13.10 -6.71
CA GLN A 132 -26.09 -13.21 -5.56
C GLN A 132 -26.37 -11.84 -4.91
N ARG A 133 -25.40 -10.91 -4.91
CA ARG A 133 -25.48 -9.59 -4.29
C ARG A 133 -24.83 -8.52 -5.18
N ARG A 134 -25.58 -8.08 -6.19
CA ARG A 134 -25.14 -7.07 -7.19
C ARG A 134 -24.62 -5.76 -6.59
N ASN A 135 -25.14 -5.36 -5.43
CA ASN A 135 -24.73 -4.12 -4.73
C ASN A 135 -23.68 -4.36 -3.62
N SER A 136 -22.95 -5.48 -3.66
CA SER A 136 -21.90 -5.77 -2.69
C SER A 136 -20.68 -4.87 -2.91
N ARG A 137 -20.52 -3.84 -2.07
CA ARG A 137 -19.32 -2.97 -2.05
C ARG A 137 -18.03 -3.78 -1.99
N ALA A 138 -17.96 -4.74 -1.06
CA ALA A 138 -16.78 -5.58 -0.88
C ALA A 138 -16.54 -6.50 -2.09
N GLY A 139 -17.60 -6.97 -2.76
CA GLY A 139 -17.52 -7.75 -4.00
C GLY A 139 -16.92 -6.95 -5.15
N TRP A 140 -17.41 -5.72 -5.39
CA TRP A 140 -16.87 -4.84 -6.44
C TRP A 140 -15.40 -4.46 -6.18
N ARG A 141 -15.04 -4.19 -4.92
CA ARG A 141 -13.64 -3.93 -4.55
C ARG A 141 -12.75 -5.15 -4.75
N LEU A 142 -13.23 -6.36 -4.43
CA LEU A 142 -12.51 -7.61 -4.69
C LEU A 142 -12.30 -7.81 -6.20
N ARG A 143 -13.34 -7.59 -7.00
CA ARG A 143 -13.27 -7.69 -8.46
C ARG A 143 -12.26 -6.71 -9.08
N GLY A 144 -12.26 -5.45 -8.64
CA GLY A 144 -11.26 -4.47 -9.10
C GLY A 144 -9.83 -4.92 -8.80
N ARG A 145 -9.57 -5.43 -7.58
CA ARG A 145 -8.24 -5.96 -7.20
C ARG A 145 -7.83 -7.18 -8.03
N LEU A 146 -8.79 -8.05 -8.33
CA LEU A 146 -8.56 -9.22 -9.17
C LEU A 146 -8.19 -8.82 -10.60
N LEU A 147 -9.01 -7.99 -11.25
CA LEU A 147 -8.78 -7.57 -12.63
C LEU A 147 -7.46 -6.80 -12.77
N GLU A 148 -7.11 -6.01 -11.76
CA GLU A 148 -5.80 -5.37 -11.68
C GLU A 148 -4.65 -6.40 -11.59
N ALA A 149 -4.78 -7.41 -10.73
CA ALA A 149 -3.79 -8.48 -10.60
C ALA A 149 -3.67 -9.34 -11.87
N MET A 150 -4.75 -9.47 -12.66
CA MET A 150 -4.75 -10.12 -13.97
C MET A 150 -4.18 -9.23 -15.09
N GLY A 151 -3.78 -7.99 -14.79
CA GLY A 151 -3.23 -7.07 -15.78
C GLY A 151 -4.28 -6.48 -16.72
N LEU A 152 -5.53 -6.32 -16.26
CA LEU A 152 -6.66 -5.78 -17.02
C LEU A 152 -7.08 -4.40 -16.47
N PRO A 153 -6.30 -3.33 -16.74
CA PRO A 153 -6.45 -2.03 -16.08
C PRO A 153 -7.80 -1.35 -16.34
N ILE A 154 -8.33 -1.43 -17.57
CA ILE A 154 -9.61 -0.80 -17.95
C ILE A 154 -10.76 -1.47 -17.18
N ALA A 155 -10.83 -2.80 -17.23
CA ALA A 155 -11.84 -3.56 -16.51
C ALA A 155 -11.73 -3.38 -14.98
N ALA A 156 -10.52 -3.23 -14.45
CA ALA A 156 -10.29 -2.93 -13.04
C ALA A 156 -10.86 -1.56 -12.64
N VAL A 157 -10.64 -0.52 -13.46
CA VAL A 157 -11.21 0.82 -13.25
C VAL A 157 -12.72 0.75 -13.21
N ASP A 158 -13.37 0.11 -14.19
CA ASP A 158 -14.82 -0.04 -14.23
C ASP A 158 -15.37 -0.70 -12.96
N ALA A 159 -14.73 -1.78 -12.49
CA ALA A 159 -15.13 -2.46 -11.25
C ALA A 159 -14.92 -1.60 -10.00
N TYR A 160 -13.85 -0.82 -9.94
CA TYR A 160 -13.61 0.13 -8.85
C TYR A 160 -14.59 1.30 -8.86
N GLU A 161 -15.00 1.80 -10.03
CA GLU A 161 -16.01 2.84 -10.14
C GLU A 161 -17.37 2.36 -9.63
N ARG A 162 -17.76 1.11 -9.92
CA ARG A 162 -18.94 0.49 -9.29
C ARG A 162 -18.85 0.43 -7.78
N TYR A 163 -17.67 0.16 -7.22
CA TYR A 163 -17.47 0.26 -5.77
C TYR A 163 -17.65 1.69 -5.25
N LEU A 164 -17.08 2.68 -5.96
CA LEU A 164 -17.16 4.09 -5.58
C LEU A 164 -18.59 4.64 -5.65
N GLU A 165 -19.39 4.22 -6.64
CA GLU A 165 -20.82 4.54 -6.74
C GLU A 165 -21.62 4.08 -5.51
N LEU A 166 -21.19 3.00 -4.87
CA LEU A 166 -21.88 2.39 -3.74
C LEU A 166 -21.37 2.87 -2.37
N THR A 167 -20.29 3.67 -2.29
CA THR A 167 -19.70 4.14 -1.02
C THR A 167 -19.67 5.65 -0.90
N LYS A 168 -20.00 6.18 0.29
CA LYS A 168 -19.90 7.62 0.59
C LYS A 168 -18.49 8.02 1.04
N GLU A 169 -17.78 7.11 1.69
CA GLU A 169 -16.43 7.30 2.18
C GLU A 169 -15.48 6.32 1.50
N ASP A 170 -14.34 6.82 1.03
CA ASP A 170 -13.29 6.02 0.41
C ASP A 170 -12.21 5.64 1.42
N GLY A 171 -12.59 4.84 2.42
CA GLY A 171 -11.67 4.40 3.48
C GLY A 171 -10.52 3.51 3.00
N PHE A 172 -10.54 3.07 1.73
CA PHE A 172 -9.52 2.21 1.13
C PHE A 172 -8.68 2.92 0.06
N GLY A 173 -8.92 4.22 -0.19
CA GLY A 173 -8.17 4.99 -1.20
C GLY A 173 -8.35 4.50 -2.63
N VAL A 174 -9.52 3.92 -2.97
CA VAL A 174 -9.82 3.38 -4.29
C VAL A 174 -9.88 4.48 -5.36
N ARG A 175 -10.30 5.70 -5.03
CA ARG A 175 -10.29 6.84 -5.98
C ARG A 175 -8.89 7.15 -6.47
N ALA A 176 -7.94 7.29 -5.54
CA ALA A 176 -6.53 7.49 -5.87
C ALA A 176 -5.96 6.30 -6.67
N ARG A 177 -6.43 5.07 -6.41
CA ARG A 177 -6.07 3.88 -7.18
C ARG A 177 -6.56 3.96 -8.63
N VAL A 178 -7.83 4.32 -8.83
CA VAL A 178 -8.44 4.52 -10.16
C VAL A 178 -7.71 5.59 -10.95
N ASP A 179 -7.45 6.74 -10.32
CA ASP A 179 -6.67 7.81 -10.93
C ASP A 179 -5.28 7.30 -11.33
N GLY A 180 -4.68 6.42 -10.50
CA GLY A 180 -3.40 5.73 -10.73
C GLY A 180 -3.36 4.95 -12.02
N ILE A 181 -4.37 4.10 -12.17
CA ILE A 181 -4.52 3.24 -13.33
C ILE A 181 -4.75 4.10 -14.58
N ARG A 182 -5.63 5.12 -14.50
CA ARG A 182 -5.89 6.04 -15.63
C ARG A 182 -4.65 6.80 -16.08
N ALA A 183 -3.92 7.40 -15.13
CA ALA A 183 -2.70 8.13 -15.43
C ALA A 183 -1.60 7.22 -16.00
N ALA A 184 -1.50 5.99 -15.49
CA ALA A 184 -0.57 5.00 -16.04
C ALA A 184 -0.92 4.60 -17.48
N THR A 185 -2.19 4.33 -17.75
CA THR A 185 -2.68 4.01 -19.10
C THR A 185 -2.43 5.17 -20.05
N SER A 186 -2.73 6.40 -19.64
CA SER A 186 -2.46 7.61 -20.45
C SER A 186 -0.97 7.76 -20.80
N ALA A 187 -0.08 7.63 -19.81
CA ALA A 187 1.36 7.71 -20.02
C ALA A 187 1.88 6.60 -20.95
N ARG A 188 1.28 5.39 -20.86
CA ARG A 188 1.61 4.27 -21.76
C ARG A 188 1.19 4.56 -23.19
N THR A 189 -0.02 5.06 -23.40
CA THR A 189 -0.50 5.46 -24.73
C THR A 189 0.39 6.55 -25.33
N GLU A 190 0.77 7.55 -24.53
CA GLU A 190 1.68 8.60 -24.97
C GLU A 190 3.07 8.06 -25.33
N LEU A 191 3.59 7.11 -24.54
CA LEU A 191 4.86 6.44 -24.83
C LEU A 191 4.81 5.68 -26.16
N LEU A 192 3.78 4.88 -26.39
CA LEU A 192 3.64 4.13 -27.65
C LEU A 192 3.50 5.08 -28.85
N ALA A 193 2.72 6.15 -28.72
CA ALA A 193 2.60 7.17 -29.76
C ALA A 193 3.93 7.89 -30.03
N LEU A 194 4.74 8.15 -28.99
CA LEU A 194 6.08 8.71 -29.15
C LEU A 194 7.00 7.75 -29.91
N LEU A 195 6.98 6.46 -29.56
CA LEU A 195 7.79 5.44 -30.25
C LEU A 195 7.38 5.28 -31.71
N GLU A 196 6.07 5.28 -32.01
CA GLU A 196 5.55 5.22 -33.38
C GLU A 196 6.05 6.40 -34.23
N ARG A 197 5.99 7.63 -33.70
CA ARG A 197 6.51 8.82 -34.40
C ARG A 197 8.03 8.80 -34.56
N SER A 198 8.75 8.27 -33.57
CA SER A 198 10.22 8.22 -33.56
C SER A 198 10.76 7.12 -34.47
N VAL A 199 9.96 6.08 -34.77
CA VAL A 199 10.32 4.96 -35.63
C VAL A 199 9.21 4.73 -36.68
N PRO A 200 9.14 5.56 -37.74
CA PRO A 200 8.02 5.52 -38.70
C PRO A 200 7.84 4.18 -39.43
N ASP A 201 8.93 3.44 -39.68
CA ASP A 201 8.88 2.12 -40.33
C ASP A 201 8.21 1.04 -39.47
N SER A 202 7.96 1.31 -38.18
CA SER A 202 7.30 0.39 -37.25
C SER A 202 5.85 0.08 -37.64
N ALA A 203 5.18 1.00 -38.33
CA ALA A 203 3.81 0.82 -38.79
C ALA A 203 3.64 -0.44 -39.67
N ARG A 204 4.65 -0.79 -40.48
CA ARG A 204 4.65 -1.96 -41.36
C ARG A 204 4.60 -3.29 -40.60
N PHE A 205 5.06 -3.30 -39.35
CA PHE A 205 5.19 -4.48 -38.52
C PHE A 205 4.08 -4.58 -37.46
N SER A 206 3.18 -3.58 -37.39
CA SER A 206 2.10 -3.52 -36.39
C SER A 206 0.87 -4.37 -36.71
N GLY A 207 0.82 -5.02 -37.87
CA GLY A 207 -0.31 -5.84 -38.32
C GLY A 207 -0.12 -7.36 -38.17
N GLY A 208 1.09 -7.82 -37.83
CA GLY A 208 1.40 -9.25 -37.66
C GLY A 208 1.28 -9.73 -36.20
N PRO A 209 1.44 -11.04 -35.93
CA PRO A 209 1.50 -11.57 -34.58
C PRO A 209 2.68 -10.95 -33.81
N ALA A 210 2.39 -10.27 -32.70
CA ALA A 210 3.39 -9.50 -31.96
C ALA A 210 4.61 -10.34 -31.54
N THR A 211 4.40 -11.60 -31.14
CA THR A 211 5.47 -12.52 -30.73
C THR A 211 6.45 -12.82 -31.87
N ASP A 212 5.96 -13.05 -33.08
CA ASP A 212 6.79 -13.39 -34.24
C ASP A 212 7.59 -12.16 -34.67
N VAL A 213 6.92 -11.01 -34.77
CA VAL A 213 7.56 -9.73 -35.07
C VAL A 213 8.62 -9.36 -34.03
N TRP A 214 8.34 -9.61 -32.74
CA TRP A 214 9.31 -9.38 -31.66
C TRP A 214 10.55 -10.27 -31.82
N ALA A 215 10.36 -11.56 -32.11
CA ALA A 215 11.46 -12.50 -32.32
C ALA A 215 12.34 -12.10 -33.52
N GLU A 216 11.73 -11.69 -34.64
CA GLU A 216 12.46 -11.15 -35.80
C GLU A 216 13.22 -9.87 -35.44
N GLY A 217 12.64 -9.00 -34.62
CA GLY A 217 13.32 -7.78 -34.14
C GLY A 217 14.57 -8.10 -33.32
N LEU A 218 14.50 -9.09 -32.43
CA LEU A 218 15.67 -9.56 -31.68
C LEU A 218 16.73 -10.21 -32.59
N ALA A 219 16.32 -10.95 -33.62
CA ALA A 219 17.23 -11.53 -34.60
C ALA A 219 17.96 -10.44 -35.41
N ALA A 220 17.23 -9.41 -35.85
CA ALA A 220 17.81 -8.24 -36.53
C ALA A 220 18.81 -7.52 -35.63
N HIS A 221 18.47 -7.33 -34.35
CA HIS A 221 19.38 -6.71 -33.37
C HIS A 221 20.67 -7.53 -33.19
N ALA A 222 20.55 -8.86 -33.06
CA ALA A 222 21.71 -9.76 -32.95
C ALA A 222 22.58 -9.77 -34.22
N ALA A 223 21.99 -9.55 -35.39
CA ALA A 223 22.69 -9.39 -36.66
C ALA A 223 23.31 -7.99 -36.86
N GLY A 224 23.06 -7.05 -35.95
CA GLY A 224 23.55 -5.67 -36.04
C GLY A 224 22.70 -4.73 -36.91
N ASP A 225 21.55 -5.19 -37.44
CA ASP A 225 20.59 -4.36 -38.17
C ASP A 225 19.73 -3.54 -37.19
N GLN A 226 20.27 -2.40 -36.77
CA GLN A 226 19.62 -1.54 -35.78
C GLN A 226 18.30 -0.92 -36.27
N PRO A 227 18.22 -0.32 -37.46
CA PRO A 227 16.96 0.23 -37.96
C PRO A 227 15.89 -0.86 -38.12
N GLY A 228 16.26 -2.03 -38.66
CA GLY A 228 15.34 -3.15 -38.83
C GLY A 228 14.88 -3.77 -37.51
N ALA A 229 15.75 -3.77 -36.49
CA ALA A 229 15.38 -4.19 -35.13
C ALA A 229 14.39 -3.22 -34.48
N GLN A 230 14.69 -1.91 -34.51
CA GLN A 230 13.82 -0.89 -33.91
C GLN A 230 12.43 -0.88 -34.55
N ALA A 231 12.34 -0.93 -35.89
CA ALA A 231 11.07 -0.96 -36.59
C ALA A 231 10.21 -2.17 -36.17
N ARG A 232 10.80 -3.36 -36.07
CA ARG A 232 10.07 -4.57 -35.66
C ARG A 232 9.69 -4.56 -34.18
N LEU A 233 10.61 -4.21 -33.28
CA LEU A 233 10.33 -4.20 -31.84
C LEU A 233 9.24 -3.17 -31.50
N VAL A 234 9.30 -1.95 -32.05
CA VAL A 234 8.24 -0.96 -31.86
C VAL A 234 6.93 -1.42 -32.52
N GLY A 235 6.99 -2.01 -33.71
CA GLY A 235 5.82 -2.56 -34.40
C GLY A 235 5.11 -3.64 -33.58
N ALA A 236 5.88 -4.52 -32.93
CA ALA A 236 5.36 -5.53 -32.02
C ALA A 236 4.71 -4.92 -30.76
N LEU A 237 5.28 -3.87 -30.17
CA LEU A 237 4.65 -3.15 -29.04
C LEU A 237 3.30 -2.55 -29.44
N LEU A 238 3.21 -1.97 -30.64
CA LEU A 238 1.96 -1.44 -31.19
C LEU A 238 0.94 -2.55 -31.47
N ALA A 239 1.39 -3.71 -31.94
CA ALA A 239 0.53 -4.88 -32.14
C ALA A 239 -0.03 -5.41 -30.81
N MET A 240 0.81 -5.49 -29.75
CA MET A 240 0.37 -5.91 -28.41
C MET A 240 -0.72 -5.00 -27.84
N ASP A 241 -0.59 -3.68 -28.04
CA ASP A 241 -1.59 -2.71 -27.58
C ASP A 241 -2.95 -2.89 -28.28
N ARG A 242 -2.95 -3.29 -29.56
CA ARG A 242 -4.19 -3.52 -30.33
C ARG A 242 -4.88 -4.84 -30.01
N THR A 243 -4.14 -5.85 -29.55
CA THR A 243 -4.67 -7.20 -29.28
C THR A 243 -5.09 -7.42 -27.83
N ASP A 244 -5.28 -6.34 -27.05
CA ASP A 244 -5.61 -6.39 -25.61
C ASP A 244 -4.68 -7.33 -24.83
N THR A 245 -3.38 -7.33 -25.17
CA THR A 245 -2.37 -8.11 -24.45
C THR A 245 -2.36 -7.69 -22.98
N VAL A 246 -2.20 -8.67 -22.08
CA VAL A 246 -2.18 -8.38 -20.65
C VAL A 246 -1.06 -7.39 -20.33
N GLU A 247 -1.40 -6.40 -19.52
CA GLU A 247 -0.58 -5.21 -19.36
C GLU A 247 0.82 -5.51 -18.81
N GLN A 248 0.99 -6.58 -18.02
CA GLN A 248 2.32 -6.97 -17.54
C GLN A 248 3.25 -7.37 -18.69
N GLU A 249 2.76 -8.12 -19.68
CA GLU A 249 3.55 -8.53 -20.85
C GLU A 249 3.98 -7.32 -21.68
N VAL A 250 3.07 -6.36 -21.87
CA VAL A 250 3.37 -5.10 -22.56
C VAL A 250 4.46 -4.31 -21.81
N GLN A 251 4.36 -4.20 -20.49
CA GLN A 251 5.36 -3.50 -19.66
C GLN A 251 6.73 -4.17 -19.67
N GLU A 252 6.77 -5.51 -19.67
CA GLU A 252 8.00 -6.28 -19.77
C GLU A 252 8.65 -6.09 -21.15
N ALA A 253 7.85 -6.10 -22.22
CA ALA A 253 8.33 -5.82 -23.58
C ALA A 253 8.87 -4.38 -23.72
N ILE A 254 8.13 -3.37 -23.25
CA ILE A 254 8.61 -1.97 -23.27
C ILE A 254 9.93 -1.83 -22.50
N GLY A 255 10.02 -2.41 -21.30
CA GLY A 255 11.24 -2.38 -20.49
C GLY A 255 12.42 -2.99 -21.24
N HIS A 256 12.23 -4.17 -21.84
CA HIS A 256 13.26 -4.83 -22.63
C HIS A 256 13.70 -4.00 -23.85
N TYR A 257 12.77 -3.39 -24.57
CA TYR A 257 13.11 -2.50 -25.69
C TYR A 257 13.92 -1.28 -25.24
N LEU A 258 13.55 -0.64 -24.13
CA LEU A 258 14.27 0.51 -23.59
C LEU A 258 15.67 0.12 -23.09
N ASP A 259 15.83 -1.05 -22.47
CA ASP A 259 17.14 -1.58 -22.06
C ASP A 259 18.05 -1.80 -23.28
N LEU A 260 17.54 -2.42 -24.35
CA LEU A 260 18.29 -2.59 -25.59
C LEU A 260 18.70 -1.23 -26.19
N SER A 261 17.78 -0.27 -26.22
CA SER A 261 18.00 1.06 -26.82
C SER A 261 18.99 1.92 -26.03
N THR A 262 18.99 1.81 -24.69
CA THR A 262 19.90 2.55 -23.81
C THR A 262 21.30 1.95 -23.78
N SER A 263 21.44 0.63 -23.87
CA SER A 263 22.74 -0.06 -23.89
C SER A 263 23.65 0.36 -25.06
N GLN A 264 23.06 0.94 -26.11
CA GLN A 264 23.74 1.33 -27.34
C GLN A 264 24.27 2.77 -27.34
N HIS A 265 23.83 3.61 -26.40
CA HIS A 265 24.11 5.04 -26.43
C HIS A 265 24.77 5.49 -25.13
N THR A 266 25.96 6.06 -25.22
CA THR A 266 26.62 6.71 -24.08
C THR A 266 25.84 7.95 -23.59
N ARG A 267 25.06 8.56 -24.49
CA ARG A 267 24.11 9.64 -24.19
C ARG A 267 22.78 9.40 -24.94
N PRO A 268 21.65 9.21 -24.24
CA PRO A 268 20.36 8.99 -24.88
C PRO A 268 19.92 10.19 -25.74
N ALA A 269 19.23 9.91 -26.85
CA ALA A 269 18.53 10.93 -27.62
C ALA A 269 17.39 11.56 -26.79
N PRO A 270 16.95 12.80 -27.10
CA PRO A 270 15.84 13.45 -26.42
C PRO A 270 14.56 12.59 -26.40
N GLU A 271 14.25 11.93 -27.51
CA GLU A 271 13.08 11.07 -27.67
C GLU A 271 13.17 9.83 -26.76
N LEU A 272 14.37 9.21 -26.68
CA LEU A 272 14.61 8.09 -25.76
C LEU A 272 14.54 8.54 -24.29
N THR A 273 15.00 9.75 -23.98
CA THR A 273 14.88 10.35 -22.64
C THR A 273 13.42 10.56 -22.26
N GLN A 274 12.61 11.08 -23.19
CA GLN A 274 11.18 11.26 -22.99
C GLN A 274 10.45 9.91 -22.85
N ALA A 275 10.81 8.90 -23.66
CA ALA A 275 10.25 7.55 -23.53
C ALA A 275 10.59 6.92 -22.17
N LEU A 276 11.83 7.08 -21.67
CA LEU A 276 12.21 6.63 -20.33
C LEU A 276 11.41 7.33 -19.23
N ALA A 277 11.16 8.64 -19.37
CA ALA A 277 10.34 9.39 -18.43
C ALA A 277 8.89 8.89 -18.41
N LEU A 278 8.27 8.71 -19.57
CA LEU A 278 6.90 8.19 -19.69
C LEU A 278 6.80 6.75 -19.14
N TYR A 279 7.79 5.89 -19.42
CA TYR A 279 7.84 4.54 -18.85
C TYR A 279 7.95 4.57 -17.32
N ALA A 280 8.79 5.46 -16.78
CA ALA A 280 8.92 5.66 -15.35
C ALA A 280 7.61 6.17 -14.73
N ASP A 281 6.89 7.05 -15.42
CA ASP A 281 5.59 7.58 -15.00
C ASP A 281 4.50 6.52 -15.04
N THR A 282 4.45 5.66 -16.08
CA THR A 282 3.55 4.50 -16.11
C THR A 282 3.78 3.60 -14.91
N ARG A 283 5.03 3.21 -14.62
CA ARG A 283 5.35 2.37 -13.45
C ARG A 283 5.03 3.08 -12.13
N ARG A 284 5.32 4.38 -12.05
CA ARG A 284 5.05 5.19 -10.86
C ARG A 284 3.56 5.26 -10.57
N ASN A 285 2.74 5.62 -11.55
CA ASN A 285 1.30 5.81 -11.40
C ASN A 285 0.58 4.50 -11.08
N ARG A 286 0.99 3.35 -11.66
CA ARG A 286 0.46 2.02 -11.28
C ARG A 286 0.77 1.65 -9.85
N MET A 287 1.99 1.91 -9.40
CA MET A 287 2.38 1.55 -8.04
C MET A 287 1.75 2.49 -7.00
N ARG A 288 1.36 3.71 -7.40
CA ARG A 288 1.26 4.81 -6.45
C ARG A 288 0.08 5.79 -6.60
N GLY A 289 -0.76 5.70 -7.64
CA GLY A 289 -1.68 6.80 -7.99
C GLY A 289 -0.96 7.98 -8.66
N PRO A 290 -1.62 8.84 -9.48
CA PRO A 290 -1.08 10.14 -9.80
C PRO A 290 -0.98 10.90 -8.49
N VAL A 291 0.17 11.52 -8.28
CA VAL A 291 0.34 12.46 -7.18
C VAL A 291 0.25 13.83 -7.79
N PRO A 292 -0.72 14.66 -7.37
CA PRO A 292 -0.77 16.05 -7.78
C PRO A 292 0.57 16.71 -7.46
N ASP A 293 1.16 17.32 -8.48
CA ASP A 293 2.35 18.15 -8.32
C ASP A 293 1.92 19.53 -7.76
N PRO A 294 2.66 20.15 -6.81
CA PRO A 294 3.89 19.68 -6.19
C PRO A 294 3.64 18.57 -5.17
N LEU A 295 4.35 17.45 -5.37
CA LEU A 295 4.41 16.13 -4.70
C LEU A 295 3.75 15.88 -3.32
N PHE A 296 3.51 16.89 -2.49
CA PHE A 296 2.85 16.81 -1.17
C PHE A 296 2.25 18.18 -0.74
N GLY A 297 1.80 19.01 -1.68
CA GLY A 297 1.32 20.36 -1.38
C GLY A 297 2.43 21.32 -0.97
N GLY A 298 3.64 21.17 -1.54
CA GLY A 298 4.76 22.09 -1.32
C GLY A 298 5.63 21.84 -0.07
N VAL A 299 5.51 20.67 0.57
CA VAL A 299 6.38 20.34 1.72
C VAL A 299 7.85 20.22 1.31
N GLN A 300 8.74 20.63 2.19
CA GLN A 300 10.18 20.47 2.05
C GLN A 300 10.66 19.26 2.87
N TRP A 301 11.52 18.42 2.28
CA TRP A 301 12.11 17.31 3.00
C TRP A 301 13.19 17.80 3.95
N LEU A 302 13.28 17.16 5.12
CA LEU A 302 14.33 17.41 6.12
C LEU A 302 15.20 16.17 6.27
N SER A 303 16.47 16.33 5.92
CA SER A 303 17.55 15.43 6.31
C SER A 303 18.01 15.69 7.75
N LEU A 304 18.84 14.79 8.29
CA LEU A 304 19.46 14.96 9.61
C LEU A 304 20.20 16.31 9.77
N GLY A 305 21.00 16.71 8.77
CA GLY A 305 21.77 17.95 8.82
C GLY A 305 20.90 19.19 8.81
N GLU A 306 19.84 19.20 7.99
CA GLU A 306 18.89 20.31 7.95
C GLU A 306 18.08 20.40 9.24
N PHE A 307 17.70 19.26 9.81
CA PHE A 307 17.03 19.24 11.12
C PHE A 307 17.94 19.78 12.22
N ARG A 308 19.22 19.38 12.27
CA ARG A 308 20.22 19.94 13.19
C ARG A 308 20.29 21.46 13.11
N ASN A 309 20.36 22.01 11.91
CA ASN A 309 20.44 23.46 11.70
C ASN A 309 19.20 24.20 12.20
N ARG A 310 18.03 23.56 12.16
CA ARG A 310 16.78 24.16 12.65
C ARG A 310 16.65 24.18 14.17
N VAL A 311 17.26 23.21 14.86
CA VAL A 311 17.18 23.11 16.33
C VAL A 311 18.38 23.74 17.05
N ALA A 312 19.46 24.03 16.32
CA ALA A 312 20.67 24.61 16.87
C ALA A 312 20.43 25.97 17.53
N GLY A 313 20.96 26.16 18.74
CA GLY A 313 20.86 27.39 19.53
C GLY A 313 19.50 27.67 20.14
N ARG A 314 18.50 26.79 19.93
CA ARG A 314 17.12 26.99 20.40
C ARG A 314 16.84 26.20 21.67
N SER A 315 16.07 26.78 22.58
CA SER A 315 15.49 26.07 23.72
C SER A 315 14.39 25.11 23.25
N VAL A 316 14.47 23.85 23.70
CA VAL A 316 13.53 22.80 23.27
C VAL A 316 12.86 22.18 24.48
N CYS A 317 11.53 22.05 24.43
CA CYS A 317 10.80 21.22 25.37
C CYS A 317 10.03 20.08 24.67
N LEU A 318 10.06 18.90 25.27
CA LEU A 318 9.26 17.74 24.87
C LEU A 318 8.13 17.59 25.87
N ILE A 319 6.90 17.44 25.37
CA ILE A 319 5.71 17.32 26.22
C ILE A 319 5.18 15.90 26.14
N ALA A 320 5.19 15.18 27.26
CA ALA A 320 4.59 13.87 27.35
C ALA A 320 3.05 13.93 27.27
N ASN A 321 2.45 12.82 26.86
CA ASN A 321 1.00 12.64 26.89
C ASN A 321 0.56 12.00 28.24
N SER A 322 1.03 12.53 29.36
CA SER A 322 0.74 12.01 30.71
C SER A 322 -0.39 12.80 31.40
N GLY A 323 -1.08 12.14 32.33
CA GLY A 323 -2.16 12.75 33.12
C GLY A 323 -1.70 13.98 33.90
N THR A 324 -0.50 13.94 34.48
CA THR A 324 0.10 15.04 35.25
C THR A 324 0.20 16.36 34.48
N VAL A 325 0.48 16.31 33.17
CA VAL A 325 0.51 17.53 32.36
C VAL A 325 -0.87 18.16 32.31
N GLY A 326 -1.94 17.35 32.22
CA GLY A 326 -3.34 17.80 32.11
C GLY A 326 -3.87 18.56 33.32
N GLU A 327 -3.12 18.60 34.42
CA GLU A 327 -3.50 19.28 35.68
C GLU A 327 -2.45 20.32 36.11
N SER A 328 -1.43 20.58 35.28
CA SER A 328 -0.20 21.27 35.68
C SER A 328 -0.26 22.79 35.78
N GLY A 329 -0.95 23.43 34.83
CA GLY A 329 -0.95 24.89 34.68
C GLY A 329 0.29 25.43 33.98
N MET A 330 1.11 24.57 33.37
CA MET A 330 2.38 24.94 32.73
C MET A 330 2.25 25.56 31.34
N GLY A 331 1.03 25.80 30.83
CA GLY A 331 0.84 26.15 29.43
C GLY A 331 1.60 27.40 28.97
N ALA A 332 1.65 28.43 29.82
CA ALA A 332 2.41 29.66 29.52
C ALA A 332 3.93 29.43 29.52
N GLU A 333 4.44 28.57 30.39
CA GLU A 333 5.86 28.25 30.47
C GLU A 333 6.30 27.36 29.30
N ILE A 334 5.44 26.41 28.89
CA ILE A 334 5.64 25.60 27.69
C ILE A 334 5.73 26.48 26.44
N ASP A 335 4.82 27.43 26.28
CA ASP A 335 4.78 28.30 25.10
C ASP A 335 5.98 29.27 25.03
N ALA A 336 6.74 29.43 26.12
CA ALA A 336 7.93 30.29 26.19
C ALA A 336 9.18 29.66 25.54
N TYR A 337 9.20 28.35 25.27
CA TYR A 337 10.31 27.68 24.58
C TYR A 337 10.34 28.05 23.10
N ASP A 338 11.54 28.11 22.51
CA ASP A 338 11.71 28.37 21.08
C ASP A 338 11.06 27.27 20.24
N LEU A 339 11.18 26.01 20.67
CA LEU A 339 10.62 24.84 20.02
C LEU A 339 9.85 23.95 21.00
N VAL A 340 8.58 23.72 20.71
CA VAL A 340 7.70 22.82 21.45
C VAL A 340 7.44 21.55 20.65
N VAL A 341 7.82 20.41 21.23
CA VAL A 341 7.71 19.09 20.62
C VAL A 341 6.57 18.29 21.25
N ARG A 342 5.67 17.76 20.41
CA ARG A 342 4.53 16.94 20.86
C ARG A 342 4.47 15.60 20.13
N PHE A 343 3.79 14.63 20.74
CA PHE A 343 3.80 13.26 20.27
C PHE A 343 2.40 12.74 19.90
N ASN A 344 2.28 12.14 18.72
CA ASN A 344 1.13 11.34 18.29
C ASN A 344 -0.21 12.07 18.54
N SER A 345 -1.04 11.51 19.41
CA SER A 345 -2.38 11.98 19.76
C SER A 345 -2.40 12.98 20.92
N TYR A 346 -1.45 13.91 20.93
CA TYR A 346 -1.41 14.98 21.93
C TYR A 346 -2.73 15.78 21.95
N LYS A 347 -3.09 16.28 23.12
CA LYS A 347 -4.25 17.15 23.34
C LYS A 347 -3.76 18.56 23.67
N ILE A 348 -4.35 19.55 23.00
CA ILE A 348 -4.14 20.96 23.35
C ILE A 348 -5.16 21.37 24.40
N ASP A 349 -4.62 21.84 25.51
CA ASP A 349 -5.33 22.49 26.61
C ASP A 349 -4.48 23.70 26.99
N PRO A 350 -4.84 24.92 26.56
CA PRO A 350 -3.96 26.08 26.67
C PRO A 350 -3.45 26.38 28.08
N VAL A 351 -4.24 26.05 29.11
CA VAL A 351 -3.84 26.28 30.51
C VAL A 351 -2.74 25.32 30.93
N HIS A 352 -2.83 24.06 30.50
CA HIS A 352 -2.03 22.96 31.03
C HIS A 352 -0.92 22.53 30.08
N THR A 353 -1.21 22.46 28.78
CA THR A 353 -0.28 21.95 27.77
C THR A 353 0.26 23.05 26.85
N GLY A 354 -0.22 24.29 26.95
CA GLY A 354 0.15 25.40 26.04
C GLY A 354 -0.54 25.29 24.68
N ARG A 355 -0.31 26.26 23.80
CA ARG A 355 -0.89 26.30 22.43
C ARG A 355 0.12 25.94 21.35
N LYS A 356 1.41 26.20 21.59
CA LYS A 356 2.47 26.09 20.59
C LYS A 356 2.77 24.64 20.26
N THR A 357 2.96 24.33 18.99
CA THR A 357 3.44 23.03 18.50
C THR A 357 4.28 23.27 17.25
N ASP A 358 5.60 23.38 17.42
CA ASP A 358 6.51 23.61 16.30
C ASP A 358 6.86 22.29 15.60
N ILE A 359 7.08 21.24 16.42
CA ILE A 359 7.47 19.92 15.96
C ILE A 359 6.45 18.90 16.44
N HIS A 360 5.80 18.22 15.50
CA HIS A 360 5.00 17.05 15.82
C HIS A 360 5.71 15.77 15.41
N VAL A 361 5.96 14.93 16.40
CA VAL A 361 6.57 13.61 16.24
C VAL A 361 5.46 12.55 16.28
N THR A 362 5.35 11.72 15.26
CA THR A 362 4.26 10.76 15.14
C THR A 362 4.74 9.41 14.62
N ILE A 363 4.09 8.33 15.04
CA ILE A 363 4.30 7.02 14.40
C ILE A 363 3.46 6.92 13.14
N HIS A 364 4.04 6.32 12.11
CA HIS A 364 3.37 6.15 10.82
C HIS A 364 2.11 5.26 10.86
N LYS A 365 1.89 4.50 11.94
CA LYS A 365 0.77 3.54 12.07
C LYS A 365 -0.61 4.20 12.25
N HIS A 366 -0.68 5.35 12.90
CA HIS A 366 -1.94 6.07 13.13
C HIS A 366 -1.90 7.48 12.54
N ALA A 367 -3.06 8.12 12.41
CA ALA A 367 -3.23 9.42 11.74
C ALA A 367 -3.65 10.56 12.70
N PHE A 368 -3.41 10.43 14.01
CA PHE A 368 -3.79 11.45 14.97
C PHE A 368 -2.99 12.74 14.77
N ASN A 369 -3.68 13.88 14.71
CA ASN A 369 -3.11 15.22 14.50
C ASN A 369 -2.31 15.38 13.19
N TRP A 370 -2.59 14.58 12.15
CA TRP A 370 -1.96 14.75 10.83
C TRP A 370 -2.50 15.96 10.06
N ASP A 371 -3.72 16.39 10.37
CA ASP A 371 -4.38 17.58 9.85
C ASP A 371 -3.99 18.88 10.57
N LYS A 372 -3.35 18.78 11.75
CA LYS A 372 -2.99 19.96 12.55
C LYS A 372 -1.76 20.66 11.98
N PRO A 373 -1.81 21.99 11.80
CA PRO A 373 -0.70 22.76 11.25
C PRO A 373 0.48 22.75 12.22
N VAL A 374 1.67 22.44 11.70
CA VAL A 374 2.96 22.47 12.41
C VAL A 374 4.04 22.95 11.45
N ASP A 375 5.17 23.45 11.93
CA ASP A 375 6.29 23.75 11.02
C ASP A 375 6.95 22.44 10.55
N ILE A 376 7.27 21.56 11.50
CA ILE A 376 7.99 20.30 11.25
C ILE A 376 7.16 19.10 11.67
N ARG A 377 7.00 18.12 10.77
CA ARG A 377 6.42 16.81 11.09
C ARG A 377 7.48 15.71 10.95
N LEU A 378 7.84 15.09 12.07
CA LEU A 378 8.72 13.92 12.08
C LEU A 378 7.87 12.65 12.20
N VAL A 379 7.81 11.87 11.15
CA VAL A 379 7.13 10.57 11.09
C VAL A 379 8.16 9.46 11.30
N PHE A 380 7.98 8.67 12.36
CA PHE A 380 8.84 7.54 12.66
C PHE A 380 8.22 6.21 12.24
N GLY A 381 9.06 5.24 11.87
CA GLY A 381 8.63 3.89 11.52
C GLY A 381 9.79 2.93 11.35
N GLY A 382 9.63 1.68 11.79
CA GLY A 382 10.72 0.69 11.74
C GLY A 382 10.93 0.02 10.39
N ASN A 383 9.86 -0.13 9.61
CA ASN A 383 9.87 -0.71 8.28
C ASN A 383 9.86 0.40 7.22
N SER A 384 10.87 0.44 6.34
CA SER A 384 11.00 1.48 5.32
C SER A 384 9.83 1.50 4.31
N PRO A 385 9.46 0.37 3.68
CA PRO A 385 8.28 0.30 2.81
C PRO A 385 6.97 0.83 3.45
N ASP A 386 6.63 0.37 4.65
CA ASP A 386 5.39 0.78 5.32
C ASP A 386 5.40 2.25 5.74
N TRP A 387 6.57 2.74 6.15
CA TRP A 387 6.78 4.15 6.46
C TRP A 387 6.59 5.01 5.21
N LYS A 388 7.22 4.67 4.08
CA LYS A 388 7.07 5.37 2.80
C LYS A 388 5.61 5.41 2.36
N TYR A 389 4.92 4.27 2.48
CA TYR A 389 3.48 4.19 2.20
C TYR A 389 2.67 5.13 3.10
N SER A 390 2.96 5.14 4.40
CA SER A 390 2.20 5.93 5.36
C SER A 390 2.42 7.43 5.20
N VAL A 391 3.67 7.89 5.08
CA VAL A 391 4.00 9.30 4.80
C VAL A 391 3.31 9.74 3.50
N ARG A 392 3.38 8.91 2.45
CA ARG A 392 2.77 9.25 1.18
C ARG A 392 1.25 9.45 1.25
N ASN A 393 0.54 8.58 1.98
CA ASN A 393 -0.92 8.54 1.94
C ASN A 393 -1.60 9.35 3.05
N LYS A 394 -0.88 9.71 4.11
CA LYS A 394 -1.48 10.35 5.29
C LYS A 394 -1.10 11.82 5.43
N LEU A 395 -0.05 12.29 4.76
CA LEU A 395 0.32 13.71 4.79
C LEU A 395 -0.83 14.56 4.26
N VAL A 396 -1.16 15.63 4.99
CA VAL A 396 -2.19 16.59 4.60
C VAL A 396 -1.49 17.81 4.00
N PRO A 397 -1.76 18.18 2.74
CA PRO A 397 -1.25 19.41 2.13
C PRO A 397 -1.50 20.64 3.01
N GLY A 398 -0.47 21.46 3.22
CA GLY A 398 -0.56 22.68 4.04
C GLY A 398 -0.57 22.47 5.56
N ALA A 399 -0.67 21.23 6.06
CA ALA A 399 -0.60 20.94 7.50
C ALA A 399 0.83 20.88 8.06
N GLN A 400 1.84 20.92 7.19
CA GLN A 400 3.24 21.03 7.58
C GLN A 400 4.06 21.74 6.52
N THR A 401 5.10 22.47 6.95
CA THR A 401 6.11 23.02 6.04
C THR A 401 7.16 21.97 5.70
N TYR A 402 7.60 21.21 6.70
CA TYR A 402 8.68 20.24 6.60
C TYR A 402 8.28 18.83 7.02
N VAL A 403 8.84 17.82 6.33
CA VAL A 403 8.70 16.40 6.67
C VAL A 403 10.06 15.72 6.63
N ASN A 404 10.36 14.85 7.60
CA ASN A 404 11.62 14.13 7.62
C ASN A 404 11.78 13.14 6.45
N ASP A 405 12.99 13.04 5.93
CA ASP A 405 13.37 11.99 4.99
C ASP A 405 13.64 10.64 5.70
N GLU A 406 14.12 9.67 4.92
CA GLU A 406 14.41 8.33 5.40
C GLU A 406 15.56 8.27 6.42
N SER A 407 16.47 9.26 6.45
CA SER A 407 17.61 9.30 7.40
C SER A 407 17.13 9.47 8.84
N LEU A 408 16.05 10.22 9.04
CA LEU A 408 15.46 10.54 10.34
C LEU A 408 14.30 9.60 10.72
N ARG A 409 14.01 8.58 9.90
CA ARG A 409 12.87 7.67 10.08
C ARG A 409 12.92 6.87 11.39
N TRP A 410 14.11 6.50 11.85
CA TRP A 410 14.27 5.66 13.06
C TRP A 410 15.57 6.01 13.81
N PRO A 411 15.65 7.16 14.49
CA PRO A 411 16.90 7.73 14.99
C PRO A 411 17.78 6.75 15.78
N VAL A 412 17.23 6.10 16.81
CA VAL A 412 18.00 5.18 17.68
C VAL A 412 18.62 4.02 16.89
N ARG A 413 17.91 3.48 15.90
CA ARG A 413 18.35 2.32 15.12
C ARG A 413 19.21 2.70 13.91
N ASN A 414 18.79 3.72 13.14
CA ASN A 414 19.43 4.09 11.89
C ASN A 414 20.66 4.99 12.10
N ILE A 415 20.57 5.93 13.04
CA ILE A 415 21.64 6.90 13.32
C ILE A 415 22.50 6.37 14.47
N GLY A 416 21.86 5.92 15.55
CA GLY A 416 22.56 5.38 16.72
C GLY A 416 23.16 4.00 16.49
N GLY A 417 22.67 3.25 15.50
CA GLY A 417 23.14 1.89 15.21
C GLY A 417 22.81 0.87 16.30
N TRP A 418 21.90 1.18 17.24
CA TRP A 418 21.62 0.30 18.37
C TRP A 418 20.99 -1.01 17.91
N THR A 419 21.59 -2.14 18.26
CA THR A 419 21.07 -3.48 17.94
C THR A 419 19.98 -3.91 18.92
N GLN A 420 19.23 -4.97 18.58
CA GLN A 420 18.24 -5.55 19.50
C GLN A 420 18.88 -6.08 20.80
N GLU A 421 20.18 -6.38 20.79
CA GLU A 421 20.92 -6.83 21.97
C GLU A 421 21.21 -5.65 22.92
N GLN A 422 21.46 -4.45 22.38
CA GLN A 422 21.73 -3.24 23.17
C GLN A 422 20.44 -2.61 23.70
N PHE A 423 19.33 -2.78 23.00
CA PHE A 423 18.00 -2.30 23.40
C PHE A 423 16.96 -3.24 22.78
N SER A 424 16.36 -4.12 23.58
CA SER A 424 15.46 -5.17 23.07
C SER A 424 14.08 -4.63 22.67
N GLY A 425 13.60 -3.58 23.33
CA GLY A 425 12.33 -2.94 23.03
C GLY A 425 12.29 -2.21 21.69
N ILE A 426 11.08 -1.91 21.20
CA ILE A 426 10.91 -0.90 20.15
C ILE A 426 10.99 0.48 20.83
N PRO A 427 11.92 1.37 20.46
CA PRO A 427 11.99 2.71 21.04
C PRO A 427 10.70 3.50 20.82
N THR A 428 10.19 4.18 21.84
CA THR A 428 9.01 5.04 21.73
C THR A 428 9.28 6.25 20.82
N SER A 429 8.22 6.92 20.34
CA SER A 429 8.39 8.21 19.63
C SER A 429 9.08 9.25 20.49
N GLY A 430 8.74 9.28 21.79
CA GLY A 430 9.36 10.16 22.78
C GLY A 430 10.86 9.89 22.86
N PHE A 431 11.25 8.63 23.04
CA PHE A 431 12.66 8.26 23.18
C PHE A 431 13.47 8.45 21.89
N ASN A 432 12.91 8.14 20.71
CA ASN A 432 13.60 8.43 19.45
C ASN A 432 13.90 9.92 19.28
N MET A 433 12.94 10.78 19.62
CA MET A 433 13.12 12.23 19.53
C MET A 433 14.12 12.74 20.56
N LEU A 434 14.00 12.27 21.80
CA LEU A 434 14.89 12.64 22.88
C LEU A 434 16.34 12.26 22.55
N TRP A 435 16.56 11.00 22.17
CA TRP A 435 17.86 10.50 21.76
C TRP A 435 18.42 11.31 20.59
N LEU A 436 17.58 11.67 19.60
CA LEU A 436 18.02 12.48 18.46
C LEU A 436 18.51 13.87 18.89
N LEU A 437 17.78 14.55 19.78
CA LEU A 437 18.18 15.87 20.28
C LEU A 437 19.41 15.82 21.17
N ASP A 438 19.55 14.77 21.99
CA ASP A 438 20.75 14.52 22.78
C ASP A 438 21.96 14.27 21.87
N PHE A 439 21.82 13.37 20.88
CA PHE A 439 22.85 13.03 19.90
C PHE A 439 23.32 14.24 19.09
N LEU A 440 22.40 15.13 18.70
CA LEU A 440 22.75 16.32 17.94
C LEU A 440 23.52 17.34 18.77
N ASP A 441 23.25 17.43 20.08
CA ASP A 441 23.91 18.31 21.05
C ASP A 441 24.12 19.75 20.55
N VAL A 442 23.03 20.36 20.06
CA VAL A 442 23.04 21.73 19.54
C VAL A 442 22.06 22.67 20.22
N SER A 443 21.19 22.16 21.09
CA SER A 443 20.18 22.96 21.80
C SER A 443 20.69 23.25 23.21
N PRO A 444 20.83 24.54 23.60
CA PRO A 444 21.35 24.93 24.91
C PRO A 444 20.41 24.54 26.06
N THR A 445 19.14 24.30 25.77
CA THR A 445 18.15 23.83 26.75
C THR A 445 17.38 22.66 26.17
N LEU A 446 17.31 21.57 26.92
CA LEU A 446 16.51 20.40 26.57
C LEU A 446 15.75 19.88 27.79
N ASP A 447 14.46 20.23 27.82
CA ASP A 447 13.57 19.89 28.94
C ASP A 447 12.51 18.88 28.54
N LEU A 448 12.26 17.93 29.43
CA LEU A 448 11.17 16.96 29.35
C LEU A 448 10.09 17.35 30.35
N ILE A 449 8.90 17.64 29.85
CA ILE A 449 7.75 18.05 30.66
C ILE A 449 6.74 16.90 30.74
N GLY A 450 6.47 16.44 31.95
CA GLY A 450 5.49 15.38 32.24
C GLY A 450 5.93 13.96 31.92
N PHE A 451 7.23 13.71 31.73
CA PHE A 451 7.76 12.37 31.46
C PHE A 451 7.75 11.51 32.73
N ASP A 452 6.57 11.06 33.14
CA ASP A 452 6.34 10.13 34.24
C ASP A 452 6.15 8.68 33.75
N PHE A 453 6.45 8.42 32.48
CA PHE A 453 6.40 7.08 31.87
C PHE A 453 5.04 6.39 32.03
N TYR A 454 3.95 7.19 31.99
CA TYR A 454 2.56 6.77 32.14
C TYR A 454 2.17 6.32 33.55
N GLU A 455 2.94 6.66 34.58
CA GLU A 455 2.56 6.44 35.98
C GLU A 455 1.25 7.17 36.34
N SER A 456 1.00 8.35 35.76
CA SER A 456 -0.25 9.10 35.93
C SER A 456 -1.34 8.78 34.89
N GLY A 457 -1.13 7.77 34.06
CA GLY A 457 -2.00 7.47 32.93
C GLY A 457 -1.77 8.39 31.73
N ALA A 458 -2.69 8.34 30.76
CA ALA A 458 -2.55 9.01 29.47
C ALA A 458 -3.45 10.25 29.35
N TYR A 459 -2.89 11.34 28.81
CA TYR A 459 -3.62 12.56 28.42
C TYR A 459 -3.54 12.75 26.91
N ARG A 460 -4.57 12.30 26.19
CA ARG A 460 -4.60 12.21 24.72
C ARG A 460 -5.95 12.62 24.17
N LEU A 461 -6.06 12.70 22.85
CA LEU A 461 -7.36 12.80 22.16
C LEU A 461 -8.31 11.65 22.58
N PRO A 462 -9.63 11.89 22.68
CA PRO A 462 -10.60 10.87 23.10
C PRO A 462 -10.56 9.58 22.28
N GLU A 463 -10.37 9.68 20.97
CA GLU A 463 -10.29 8.53 20.06
C GLU A 463 -9.05 7.67 20.34
N ALA A 464 -7.96 8.30 20.76
CA ALA A 464 -6.71 7.62 21.09
C ALA A 464 -6.73 7.00 22.49
N MET A 465 -7.63 7.43 23.38
CA MET A 465 -7.81 6.81 24.70
C MET A 465 -8.37 5.39 24.62
N LYS A 466 -8.98 5.02 23.48
CA LYS A 466 -9.47 3.65 23.21
C LYS A 466 -8.34 2.67 22.87
N LEU A 467 -7.14 3.18 22.59
CA LEU A 467 -5.98 2.36 22.25
C LEU A 467 -5.18 2.06 23.52
N ALA A 468 -4.96 0.78 23.80
CA ALA A 468 -4.10 0.34 24.89
C ALA A 468 -2.68 0.89 24.72
N ILE A 469 -2.05 1.26 25.84
CA ILE A 469 -0.62 1.57 25.85
C ILE A 469 0.12 0.27 25.54
N THR A 470 0.85 0.25 24.43
CA THR A 470 1.47 -0.99 23.97
C THR A 470 2.64 -1.39 24.88
N ASN A 471 2.74 -2.69 25.17
CA ASN A 471 3.79 -3.30 26.00
C ASN A 471 5.05 -3.68 25.18
N VAL A 472 5.06 -3.40 23.87
CA VAL A 472 6.22 -3.66 23.00
C VAL A 472 7.36 -2.65 23.20
N HIS A 473 7.13 -1.63 24.02
CA HIS A 473 8.09 -0.62 24.41
C HIS A 473 8.69 -0.94 25.79
N GLU A 474 9.98 -0.67 25.96
CA GLU A 474 10.69 -0.83 27.24
C GLU A 474 10.81 0.50 27.98
N TYR A 475 9.68 0.99 28.53
CA TYR A 475 9.65 2.26 29.26
C TYR A 475 10.63 2.33 30.44
N GLY A 476 10.95 1.20 31.07
CA GLY A 476 11.93 1.14 32.16
C GLY A 476 13.35 1.47 31.68
N SER A 477 13.77 0.91 30.55
CA SER A 477 15.07 1.18 29.92
C SER A 477 15.16 2.64 29.44
N GLU A 478 14.07 3.16 28.86
CA GLU A 478 14.00 4.58 28.46
C GLU A 478 14.09 5.52 29.67
N LYS A 479 13.39 5.20 30.77
CA LYS A 479 13.44 5.95 32.03
C LYS A 479 14.84 5.96 32.62
N ALA A 480 15.50 4.81 32.69
CA ALA A 480 16.87 4.72 33.20
C ALA A 480 17.82 5.61 32.40
N TRP A 481 17.74 5.56 31.06
CA TRP A 481 18.56 6.38 30.17
C TRP A 481 18.35 7.89 30.37
N VAL A 482 17.09 8.32 30.54
CA VAL A 482 16.73 9.72 30.81
C VAL A 482 17.32 10.18 32.14
N MET A 483 17.11 9.39 33.19
CA MET A 483 17.52 9.76 34.55
C MET A 483 19.05 9.79 34.71
N GLU A 484 19.78 8.96 33.96
CA GLU A 484 21.25 9.00 33.91
C GLU A 484 21.79 10.34 33.37
N ARG A 485 21.04 11.01 32.50
CA ARG A 485 21.44 12.26 31.83
C ARG A 485 20.81 13.51 32.43
N ALA A 486 19.89 13.35 33.39
CA ALA A 486 19.21 14.47 34.02
C ALA A 486 20.21 15.32 34.82
N GLN A 487 20.33 16.60 34.48
CA GLN A 487 21.08 17.59 35.27
C GLN A 487 20.25 18.11 36.43
N SER A 488 18.92 18.21 36.25
CA SER A 488 18.01 18.54 37.34
C SER A 488 16.62 17.93 37.12
N VAL A 489 15.93 17.70 38.23
CA VAL A 489 14.53 17.24 38.25
C VAL A 489 13.78 18.12 39.22
N SER A 490 12.78 18.85 38.73
CA SER A 490 11.95 19.77 39.52
C SER A 490 10.49 19.61 39.15
N GLY A 491 9.70 19.07 40.07
CA GLY A 491 8.30 18.73 39.81
C GLY A 491 8.18 17.79 38.60
N MET A 492 7.55 18.27 37.54
CA MET A 492 7.36 17.52 36.28
C MET A 492 8.35 17.86 35.17
N ARG A 493 9.33 18.73 35.46
CA ARG A 493 10.43 19.05 34.54
C ARG A 493 11.63 18.16 34.86
N ILE A 494 12.12 17.46 33.85
CA ILE A 494 13.45 16.83 33.84
C ILE A 494 14.29 17.62 32.84
N SER A 495 15.34 18.27 33.31
CA SER A 495 16.25 19.05 32.47
C SER A 495 17.51 18.24 32.19
N LEU A 496 17.87 18.09 30.91
CA LEU A 496 19.08 17.40 30.48
C LEU A 496 20.27 18.34 30.27
N ARG A 497 20.01 19.64 30.06
CA ARG A 497 20.98 20.75 30.00
C ARG A 497 20.25 22.08 29.93
#